data_AF-A0A7W1I4I4-F1
#
_entry.id   AF-A0A7W1I4I4-F1
#
_cell.length_a   1.000
_cell.length_b   1.000
_cell.length_c   1.000
_cell.angle_alpha   90.00
_cell.angle_beta   90.00
_cell.angle_gamma   90.00
#
_symmetry.space_group_name_H-M   'P 1'
#
loop_
_entity.id
_entity.type
_entity.pdbx_description
1 polymer ?
#
loop_
_entity_poly.entity_id
_entity_poly.type
_entity_poly.pdbx_seq_one_letter_code
_entity_poly.pdbx_strand_id
1 'polypeptide(L)'
;YSNQFMAQAITDEICLPFFNVVDRALTMLKREELIEVVGSQGFGQLAYQYSITSKGNLRVREVLERTTYVGPAPITLEHYTAVARSQINAATRVSPEDMRRVMSDLVLDDSIIDALGQAVNTGRALFLYGPPGNGKTVLAEHIIPLLGNDILIPYAITVDGQVIKVLDLNNHEPIETGGGRVDHDRRFVLCRRPAIIAGGELTLAALDLVYDSISKVYEAPLQLKANGGMMMIDDFGRQQVEPRQLLNRWIVPLEKRVDYLTLHTGKKIQVPFNQMVVFSTNLAPPIWWTMRSSAGSRTRFWSTTPRSRSSARSFGDSATRSASHSIRRACSTCCGSITSIRSVHCDRSNHETSSAPWSVSLAIEASRRPSPQS
;
A
#
# COMPACT_ATOMS: atom_id res chain seq x y z
N TYR A 1 28.86 20.95 25.75
CA TYR A 1 28.63 20.10 24.56
C TYR A 1 29.77 20.33 23.59
N SER A 2 30.61 19.32 23.40
CA SER A 2 31.70 19.40 22.43
C SER A 2 31.10 19.49 21.03
N ASN A 3 31.34 20.58 20.31
CA ASN A 3 30.83 20.81 18.95
C ASN A 3 31.69 20.08 17.89
N GLN A 4 32.25 18.93 18.28
CA GLN A 4 33.26 18.20 17.52
C GLN A 4 32.73 16.81 17.17
N PHE A 5 32.77 16.46 15.89
CA PHE A 5 32.30 15.17 15.38
C PHE A 5 33.44 14.45 14.68
N MET A 6 33.60 13.17 14.99
CA MET A 6 34.51 12.30 14.24
C MET A 6 33.93 11.97 12.87
N ALA A 7 34.78 11.84 11.87
CA ALA A 7 34.36 11.45 10.52
C ALA A 7 33.60 10.10 10.51
N GLN A 8 34.02 9.16 11.36
CA GLN A 8 33.31 7.89 11.56
C GLN A 8 31.87 8.10 12.05
N ALA A 9 31.67 8.93 13.08
CA ALA A 9 30.33 9.22 13.60
C ALA A 9 29.42 9.85 12.52
N ILE A 10 29.95 10.76 11.71
CA ILE A 10 29.22 11.35 10.57
C ILE A 10 28.82 10.26 9.56
N THR A 11 29.75 9.37 9.23
CA THR A 11 29.57 8.27 8.27
C THR A 11 28.49 7.29 8.74
N ASP A 12 28.46 7.00 10.05
CA ASP A 12 27.48 6.11 10.66
C ASP A 12 26.09 6.76 10.71
N GLU A 13 26.00 8.03 11.11
CA GLU A 13 24.73 8.78 11.16
C GLU A 13 24.06 8.89 9.79
N ILE A 14 24.80 9.26 8.74
CA ILE A 14 24.23 9.41 7.39
C ILE A 14 24.20 8.11 6.60
N CYS A 15 24.74 7.01 7.14
CA CYS A 15 24.75 5.69 6.54
C CYS A 15 25.39 5.58 5.15
N LEU A 16 26.34 6.47 4.81
CA LEU A 16 27.07 6.44 3.54
C LEU A 16 28.50 5.92 3.72
N PRO A 17 29.14 5.33 2.69
CA PRO A 17 30.55 4.93 2.76
C PRO A 17 31.47 6.14 2.96
N PHE A 18 32.51 6.01 3.78
CA PHE A 18 33.44 7.12 3.98
C PHE A 18 34.22 7.46 2.70
N PHE A 19 34.87 6.46 2.10
CA PHE A 19 35.74 6.63 0.94
C PHE A 19 34.96 7.00 -0.32
N ASN A 20 35.49 7.97 -1.07
CA ASN A 20 34.92 8.53 -2.30
C ASN A 20 33.54 9.20 -2.19
N VAL A 21 32.93 9.27 -1.01
CA VAL A 21 31.60 9.88 -0.81
C VAL A 21 31.68 10.94 0.30
N VAL A 22 31.85 10.51 1.55
CA VAL A 22 31.87 11.43 2.70
C VAL A 22 33.18 12.22 2.74
N ASP A 23 34.31 11.58 2.45
CA ASP A 23 35.64 12.23 2.36
C ASP A 23 35.66 13.40 1.36
N ARG A 24 35.04 13.23 0.18
CA ARG A 24 34.92 14.27 -0.85
C ARG A 24 34.04 15.41 -0.37
N ALA A 25 32.92 15.11 0.26
CA ALA A 25 32.04 16.12 0.84
C ALA A 25 32.75 16.92 1.94
N LEU A 26 33.40 16.25 2.88
CA LEU A 26 34.18 16.89 3.95
C LEU A 26 35.34 17.73 3.39
N THR A 27 36.02 17.25 2.35
CA THR A 27 37.08 18.01 1.68
C THR A 27 36.54 19.29 1.04
N MET A 28 35.36 19.22 0.39
CA MET A 28 34.69 20.38 -0.19
C MET A 28 34.28 21.38 0.89
N LEU A 29 33.62 20.92 1.96
CA LEU A 29 33.20 21.76 3.08
C LEU A 29 34.39 22.43 3.78
N LYS A 30 35.52 21.72 3.92
CA LYS A 30 36.76 22.27 4.46
C LYS A 30 37.37 23.32 3.53
N ARG A 31 37.44 23.06 2.22
CA ARG A 31 37.93 24.03 1.22
C ARG A 31 37.10 25.31 1.20
N GLU A 32 35.80 25.20 1.46
CA GLU A 32 34.88 26.33 1.56
C GLU A 32 34.87 26.99 2.95
N GLU A 33 35.71 26.53 3.88
CA GLU A 33 35.84 27.03 5.25
C GLU A 33 34.54 26.92 6.07
N LEU A 34 33.67 25.99 5.72
CA LEU A 34 32.42 25.71 6.45
C LEU A 34 32.69 24.84 7.68
N ILE A 35 33.72 23.99 7.60
CA ILE A 35 34.21 23.15 8.69
C ILE A 35 35.73 23.25 8.78
N GLU A 36 36.27 22.91 9.93
CA GLU A 36 37.69 22.84 10.20
C GLU A 36 38.06 21.52 10.88
N VAL A 37 39.32 21.10 10.76
CA VAL A 37 39.85 19.92 11.47
C VAL A 37 40.50 20.41 12.75
N VAL A 38 39.93 20.04 13.90
CA VAL A 38 40.39 20.48 15.23
C VAL A 38 41.32 19.47 15.90
N GLY A 39 41.37 18.23 15.39
CA GLY A 39 42.20 17.18 15.94
C GLY A 39 42.08 15.87 15.17
N SER A 40 42.77 14.84 15.65
CA SER A 40 42.69 13.47 15.17
C SER A 40 42.82 12.51 16.35
N GLN A 41 41.96 11.49 16.41
CA GLN A 41 42.01 10.44 17.43
C GLN A 41 42.38 9.11 16.78
N GLY A 42 43.66 8.98 16.41
CA GLY A 42 44.19 7.81 15.70
C GLY A 42 44.71 8.12 14.30
N PHE A 43 44.84 7.07 13.49
CA PHE A 43 45.44 7.14 12.16
C PHE A 43 44.39 7.13 11.05
N GLY A 44 44.63 7.98 10.04
CA GLY A 44 43.77 8.08 8.86
C GLY A 44 42.66 9.12 8.97
N GLN A 45 42.06 9.47 7.83
CA GLN A 45 41.07 10.55 7.75
C GLN A 45 39.75 10.24 8.49
N LEU A 46 39.45 8.96 8.72
CA LEU A 46 38.31 8.52 9.53
C LEU A 46 38.39 8.96 11.00
N ALA A 47 39.61 9.14 11.50
CA ALA A 47 39.89 9.55 12.87
C ALA A 47 39.87 11.08 13.07
N TYR A 48 39.73 11.86 11.99
CA TYR A 48 39.70 13.32 12.07
C TYR A 48 38.46 13.81 12.82
N GLN A 49 38.68 14.79 13.69
CA GLN A 49 37.64 15.51 14.41
C GLN A 49 37.38 16.83 13.70
N TYR A 50 36.12 17.03 13.31
CA TYR A 50 35.66 18.23 12.63
C TYR A 50 34.85 19.11 13.57
N SER A 51 35.03 20.42 13.44
CA SER A 51 34.19 21.45 14.08
C SER A 51 33.57 22.34 13.00
N ILE A 52 32.37 22.85 13.27
CA ILE A 52 31.71 23.81 12.38
C ILE A 52 32.25 25.22 12.63
N THR A 53 32.54 25.96 11.57
CA THR A 53 33.01 27.36 11.67
C THR A 53 31.83 28.32 11.81
N SER A 54 32.09 29.61 12.08
CA SER A 54 31.05 30.65 12.05
C SER A 54 30.36 30.74 10.68
N LYS A 55 31.12 30.58 9.59
CA LYS A 55 30.60 30.55 8.21
C LYS A 55 29.73 29.32 7.97
N GLY A 56 30.16 28.16 8.49
CA GLY A 56 29.37 26.93 8.49
C GLY A 56 28.03 27.09 9.20
N ASN A 57 28.02 27.74 10.37
CA ASN A 57 26.78 27.98 11.12
C ASN A 57 25.76 28.83 10.35
N LEU A 58 26.21 29.85 9.60
CA LEU A 58 25.33 30.60 8.71
C LEU A 58 24.75 29.70 7.62
N ARG A 59 25.60 28.87 7.00
CA ARG A 59 25.18 27.92 5.97
C ARG A 59 24.16 26.89 6.47
N VAL A 60 24.31 26.42 7.72
CA VAL A 60 23.34 25.51 8.34
C VAL A 60 21.95 26.14 8.43
N ARG A 61 21.84 27.43 8.79
CA ARG A 61 20.53 28.12 8.83
C ARG A 61 19.87 28.14 7.45
N GLU A 62 20.62 28.45 6.39
CA GLU A 62 20.11 28.43 5.02
C GLU A 62 19.67 27.04 4.54
N VAL A 63 20.35 25.98 5.01
CA VAL A 63 19.99 24.59 4.68
C VAL A 63 18.74 24.16 5.44
N LEU A 64 18.62 24.55 6.72
CA LEU A 64 17.44 24.28 7.55
C LEU A 64 16.20 25.01 7.05
N GLU A 65 16.36 26.13 6.34
CA GLU A 65 15.28 26.76 5.59
C GLU A 65 14.78 25.91 4.41
N ARG A 66 15.47 24.84 4.00
CA ARG A 66 15.00 23.95 2.93
C ARG A 66 14.40 22.68 3.48
N THR A 67 15.03 22.11 4.49
CA THR A 67 14.57 20.90 5.17
C THR A 67 15.22 20.79 6.54
N THR A 68 14.46 20.32 7.52
CA THR A 68 14.95 20.02 8.87
C THR A 68 15.21 18.53 9.08
N TYR A 69 15.16 17.72 8.02
CA TYR A 69 15.42 16.29 8.10
C TYR A 69 16.84 16.03 8.63
N VAL A 70 16.92 15.23 9.69
CA VAL A 70 18.16 14.73 10.28
C VAL A 70 18.05 13.21 10.37
N GLY A 71 19.08 12.51 9.90
CA GLY A 71 19.17 11.04 9.93
C GLY A 71 19.92 10.50 8.71
N PRO A 72 19.77 9.19 8.42
CA PRO A 72 20.40 8.54 7.28
C PRO A 72 20.11 9.26 5.96
N ALA A 73 21.10 9.32 5.08
CA ALA A 73 20.98 10.02 3.80
C ALA A 73 19.77 9.47 3.02
N PRO A 74 18.83 10.32 2.56
CA PRO A 74 17.69 9.85 1.79
C PRO A 74 18.12 9.12 0.52
N ILE A 75 17.40 8.07 0.15
CA ILE A 75 17.61 7.36 -1.11
C ILE A 75 16.78 7.97 -2.24
N THR A 76 17.19 7.81 -3.49
CA THR A 76 16.35 8.29 -4.60
C THR A 76 15.11 7.40 -4.77
N LEU A 77 14.04 7.95 -5.34
CA LEU A 77 12.81 7.20 -5.63
C LEU A 77 13.07 6.04 -6.59
N GLU A 78 14.01 6.18 -7.52
CA GLU A 78 14.41 5.13 -8.44
C GLU A 78 15.07 3.97 -7.70
N HIS A 79 15.98 4.28 -6.75
CA HIS A 79 16.63 3.26 -5.93
C HIS A 79 15.63 2.53 -5.04
N TYR A 80 14.72 3.27 -4.39
CA TYR A 80 13.61 2.67 -3.64
C TYR A 80 12.77 1.74 -4.51
N THR A 81 12.39 2.20 -5.71
CA THR A 81 11.57 1.41 -6.65
C THR A 81 12.26 0.12 -7.08
N ALA A 82 13.58 0.17 -7.33
CA ALA A 82 14.36 -1.01 -7.67
C ALA A 82 14.40 -2.04 -6.53
N VAL A 83 14.67 -1.58 -5.31
CA VAL A 83 14.70 -2.44 -4.11
C VAL A 83 13.30 -2.99 -3.78
N ALA A 84 12.25 -2.18 -3.88
CA ALA A 84 10.88 -2.67 -3.69
C ALA A 84 10.52 -3.78 -4.67
N ARG A 85 10.92 -3.65 -5.95
CA ARG A 85 10.66 -4.67 -6.99
C ARG A 85 11.44 -5.97 -6.76
N SER A 86 12.71 -5.90 -6.37
CA SER A 86 13.53 -7.10 -6.14
C SER A 86 12.98 -7.96 -4.99
N GLN A 87 12.46 -7.33 -3.94
CA GLN A 87 11.89 -8.00 -2.77
C GLN A 87 10.58 -8.74 -3.05
N ILE A 88 9.84 -8.34 -4.09
CA ILE A 88 8.61 -9.02 -4.52
C ILE A 88 8.95 -10.23 -5.37
N ASN A 89 9.91 -10.10 -6.28
CA ASN A 89 10.36 -11.21 -7.11
C ASN A 89 11.01 -12.33 -6.28
N ALA A 90 11.59 -11.98 -5.14
CA ALA A 90 12.15 -12.92 -4.17
C ALA A 90 11.08 -13.60 -3.28
N ALA A 91 9.82 -13.13 -3.29
CA ALA A 91 8.78 -13.71 -2.47
C ALA A 91 8.49 -15.16 -2.92
N THR A 92 8.53 -16.09 -1.96
CA THR A 92 8.33 -17.52 -2.22
C THR A 92 6.86 -17.80 -2.48
N ARG A 93 6.56 -18.72 -3.40
CA ARG A 93 5.19 -19.17 -3.64
C ARG A 93 4.65 -19.89 -2.41
N VAL A 94 3.46 -19.51 -1.97
CA VAL A 94 2.79 -20.11 -0.82
C VAL A 94 2.19 -21.45 -1.23
N SER A 95 2.60 -22.53 -0.56
CA SER A 95 2.04 -23.86 -0.78
C SER A 95 0.71 -24.06 -0.02
N PRO A 96 -0.13 -25.01 -0.43
CA PRO A 96 -1.31 -25.41 0.36
C PRO A 96 -0.96 -25.87 1.78
N GLU A 97 0.23 -26.45 1.97
CA GLU A 97 0.73 -26.91 3.27
C GLU A 97 1.07 -25.73 4.18
N ASP A 98 1.70 -24.69 3.63
CA ASP A 98 1.96 -23.43 4.35
C ASP A 98 0.65 -22.77 4.80
N MET A 99 -0.33 -22.71 3.90
CA MET A 99 -1.66 -22.19 4.21
C MET A 99 -2.28 -22.96 5.39
N ARG A 100 -2.32 -24.29 5.34
CA ARG A 100 -2.90 -25.12 6.41
C ARG A 100 -2.14 -24.99 7.73
N ARG A 101 -0.82 -24.87 7.68
CA ARG A 101 0.03 -24.68 8.87
C ARG A 101 -0.29 -23.36 9.55
N VAL A 102 -0.31 -22.26 8.78
CA VAL A 102 -0.55 -20.92 9.33
C VAL A 102 -2.00 -20.76 9.79
N MET A 103 -2.97 -21.38 9.13
CA MET A 103 -4.39 -21.28 9.49
C MET A 103 -4.86 -22.38 10.47
N SER A 104 -3.95 -23.14 11.07
CA SER A 104 -4.26 -24.38 11.81
C SER A 104 -5.09 -24.18 13.10
N ASP A 105 -5.06 -22.98 13.66
CA ASP A 105 -5.83 -22.55 14.82
C ASP A 105 -7.25 -22.04 14.46
N LEU A 106 -7.50 -21.78 13.17
CA LEU A 106 -8.79 -21.35 12.64
C LEU A 106 -9.62 -22.54 12.14
N VAL A 107 -10.94 -22.47 12.34
CA VAL A 107 -11.89 -23.42 11.75
C VAL A 107 -12.40 -22.83 10.45
N LEU A 108 -11.80 -23.24 9.34
CA LEU A 108 -12.14 -22.81 7.97
C LEU A 108 -12.39 -24.03 7.09
N ASP A 109 -13.34 -23.90 6.16
CA ASP A 109 -13.56 -24.91 5.12
C ASP A 109 -12.37 -24.92 4.13
N ASP A 110 -12.01 -26.09 3.59
CA ASP A 110 -10.89 -26.23 2.65
C ASP A 110 -11.02 -25.30 1.42
N SER A 111 -12.25 -25.06 0.96
CA SER A 111 -12.54 -24.16 -0.16
C SER A 111 -12.12 -22.70 0.12
N ILE A 112 -12.18 -22.28 1.39
CA ILE A 112 -11.76 -20.95 1.83
C ILE A 112 -10.24 -20.89 1.86
N ILE A 113 -9.58 -21.92 2.38
CA ILE A 113 -8.12 -22.02 2.43
C ILE A 113 -7.54 -21.96 1.02
N ASP A 114 -8.13 -22.69 0.07
CA ASP A 114 -7.71 -22.67 -1.34
C ASP A 114 -7.88 -21.28 -1.98
N ALA A 115 -9.01 -20.61 -1.73
CA ALA A 115 -9.28 -19.28 -2.24
C ALA A 115 -8.29 -18.23 -1.68
N LEU A 116 -7.97 -18.30 -0.39
CA LEU A 116 -6.98 -17.45 0.27
C LEU A 116 -5.59 -17.70 -0.31
N GLY A 117 -5.17 -18.96 -0.46
CA GLY A 117 -3.88 -19.31 -1.06
C GLY A 117 -3.72 -18.77 -2.48
N GLN A 118 -4.78 -18.78 -3.28
CA GLN A 118 -4.78 -18.14 -4.60
C GLN A 118 -4.66 -16.60 -4.51
N ALA A 119 -5.37 -15.96 -3.59
CA ALA A 119 -5.33 -14.52 -3.40
C ALA A 119 -3.93 -14.04 -2.99
N VAL A 120 -3.31 -14.73 -2.02
CA VAL A 120 -1.96 -14.45 -1.54
C VAL A 120 -0.93 -14.59 -2.66
N ASN A 121 -0.93 -15.72 -3.38
CA ASN A 121 0.01 -15.95 -4.48
C ASN A 121 -0.17 -14.98 -5.68
N THR A 122 -1.38 -14.44 -5.87
CA THR A 122 -1.65 -13.47 -6.94
C THR A 122 -1.52 -12.01 -6.46
N GLY A 123 -1.32 -11.80 -5.15
CA GLY A 123 -1.35 -10.51 -4.47
C GLY A 123 -2.66 -9.73 -4.67
N ARG A 124 -3.74 -10.41 -5.05
CA ARG A 124 -5.02 -9.74 -5.37
C ARG A 124 -5.65 -9.18 -4.10
N ALA A 125 -6.44 -8.13 -4.26
CA ALA A 125 -7.24 -7.61 -3.15
C ALA A 125 -8.20 -8.70 -2.65
N LEU A 126 -8.28 -8.82 -1.33
CA LEU A 126 -9.16 -9.76 -0.63
C LEU A 126 -10.32 -9.01 -0.01
N PHE A 127 -11.52 -9.58 -0.13
CA PHE A 127 -12.70 -9.04 0.52
C PHE A 127 -13.23 -10.04 1.55
N LEU A 128 -13.17 -9.69 2.83
CA LEU A 128 -13.64 -10.47 3.96
C LEU A 128 -14.98 -9.90 4.43
N TYR A 129 -16.03 -10.71 4.41
CA TYR A 129 -17.33 -10.32 4.95
C TYR A 129 -17.92 -11.38 5.86
N GLY A 130 -18.64 -10.91 6.89
CA GLY A 130 -19.37 -11.75 7.82
C GLY A 130 -19.88 -10.94 9.01
N PRO A 131 -20.68 -11.51 9.92
CA PRO A 131 -21.07 -10.83 11.16
C PRO A 131 -19.85 -10.36 12.00
N PRO A 132 -20.01 -9.34 12.86
CA PRO A 132 -18.95 -8.91 13.78
C PRO A 132 -18.56 -10.04 14.74
N GLY A 133 -17.30 -10.05 15.19
CA GLY A 133 -16.78 -11.07 16.11
C GLY A 133 -16.34 -12.39 15.47
N ASN A 134 -16.49 -12.55 14.14
CA ASN A 134 -16.08 -13.78 13.42
C ASN A 134 -14.58 -13.81 13.03
N GLY A 135 -13.72 -13.07 13.73
CA GLY A 135 -12.27 -13.19 13.52
C GLY A 135 -11.76 -12.75 12.13
N LYS A 136 -12.39 -11.78 11.46
CA LYS A 136 -11.89 -11.24 10.17
C LYS A 136 -10.50 -10.63 10.29
N THR A 137 -10.27 -9.86 11.35
CA THR A 137 -8.97 -9.28 11.69
C THR A 137 -7.96 -10.37 12.00
N VAL A 138 -8.36 -11.37 12.80
CA VAL A 138 -7.52 -12.55 13.10
C VAL A 138 -7.13 -13.29 11.81
N LEU A 139 -8.07 -13.51 10.88
CA LEU A 139 -7.80 -14.14 9.60
C LEU A 139 -6.79 -13.32 8.78
N ALA A 140 -6.91 -12.00 8.76
CA ALA A 140 -5.98 -11.12 8.06
C ALA A 140 -4.58 -11.14 8.68
N GLU A 141 -4.47 -11.18 10.01
CA GLU A 141 -3.19 -11.31 10.71
C GLU A 141 -2.46 -12.61 10.35
N HIS A 142 -3.20 -13.72 10.20
CA HIS A 142 -2.65 -15.00 9.75
C HIS A 142 -2.18 -14.99 8.28
N ILE A 143 -2.54 -13.97 7.48
CA ILE A 143 -2.02 -13.85 6.11
C ILE A 143 -0.60 -13.29 6.10
N ILE A 144 -0.22 -12.45 7.08
CA ILE A 144 1.05 -11.72 7.07
C ILE A 144 2.28 -12.65 6.94
N PRO A 145 2.40 -13.77 7.69
CA PRO A 145 3.55 -14.67 7.57
C PRO A 145 3.65 -15.34 6.19
N LEU A 146 2.53 -15.42 5.45
CA LEU A 146 2.47 -16.02 4.12
C LEU A 146 2.93 -15.06 3.02
N LEU A 147 3.05 -13.76 3.30
CA LEU A 147 3.53 -12.76 2.33
C LEU A 147 5.04 -12.85 2.07
N GLY A 148 5.75 -13.68 2.84
CA GLY A 148 7.18 -13.98 2.68
C GLY A 148 8.03 -13.42 3.81
N ASN A 149 9.34 -13.50 3.64
CA ASN A 149 10.33 -13.05 4.61
C ASN A 149 10.32 -11.53 4.81
N ASP A 150 11.10 -11.07 5.77
CA ASP A 150 11.34 -9.67 6.13
C ASP A 150 11.67 -8.76 4.93
N ILE A 151 11.46 -7.46 5.12
CA ILE A 151 11.53 -6.45 4.07
C ILE A 151 12.38 -5.25 4.49
N LEU A 152 13.17 -4.74 3.56
CA LEU A 152 13.93 -3.51 3.66
C LEU A 152 13.04 -2.30 3.42
N ILE A 153 12.98 -1.42 4.42
CA ILE A 153 12.23 -0.17 4.39
C ILE A 153 13.22 0.99 4.54
N PRO A 154 13.25 1.97 3.61
CA PRO A 154 14.17 3.10 3.73
C PRO A 154 13.74 4.04 4.86
N TYR A 155 14.71 4.71 5.49
CA TYR A 155 14.41 5.81 6.43
C TYR A 155 13.62 6.91 5.72
N ALA A 156 14.15 7.38 4.59
CA ALA A 156 13.52 8.41 3.77
C ALA A 156 13.91 8.27 2.29
N ILE A 157 13.03 8.79 1.44
CA ILE A 157 13.22 8.90 -0.01
C ILE A 157 13.35 10.37 -0.38
N THR A 158 14.16 10.71 -1.37
CA THR A 158 14.24 12.05 -1.96
C THR A 158 13.72 12.09 -3.38
N VAL A 159 12.97 13.16 -3.69
CA VAL A 159 12.49 13.51 -5.03
C VAL A 159 12.58 15.03 -5.20
N ASP A 160 13.30 15.50 -6.22
CA ASP A 160 13.48 16.93 -6.53
C ASP A 160 13.91 17.77 -5.32
N GLY A 161 14.79 17.23 -4.48
CA GLY A 161 15.27 17.90 -3.27
C GLY A 161 14.27 17.94 -2.11
N GLN A 162 13.07 17.39 -2.29
CA GLN A 162 12.13 17.12 -1.19
C GLN A 162 12.49 15.79 -0.52
N VAL A 163 12.17 15.66 0.77
CA VAL A 163 12.39 14.45 1.55
C VAL A 163 11.05 13.89 1.99
N ILE A 164 10.83 12.60 1.78
CA ILE A 164 9.65 11.83 2.19
C ILE A 164 10.11 10.78 3.19
N LYS A 165 9.70 10.91 4.45
CA LYS A 165 9.94 9.91 5.49
C LYS A 165 9.02 8.72 5.28
N VAL A 166 9.62 7.53 5.29
CA VAL A 166 8.93 6.27 4.99
C VAL A 166 8.92 5.37 6.21
N LEU A 167 10.06 5.22 6.88
CA LEU A 167 10.14 4.46 8.13
C LEU A 167 9.30 5.14 9.21
N ASP A 168 8.35 4.39 9.76
CA ASP A 168 7.47 4.80 10.84
C ASP A 168 7.47 3.71 11.89
N LEU A 169 8.10 3.96 13.03
CA LEU A 169 8.27 2.96 14.09
C LEU A 169 6.96 2.59 14.82
N ASN A 170 5.86 3.30 14.53
CA ASN A 170 4.53 2.87 14.99
C ASN A 170 3.95 1.74 14.12
N ASN A 171 4.39 1.65 12.86
CA ASN A 171 3.87 0.73 11.86
C ASN A 171 4.89 -0.30 11.38
N HIS A 172 6.18 -0.04 11.58
CA HIS A 172 7.28 -0.90 11.16
C HIS A 172 8.01 -1.42 12.38
N GLU A 173 8.27 -2.72 12.38
CA GLU A 173 9.01 -3.42 13.43
C GLU A 173 10.40 -3.81 12.90
N PRO A 174 11.47 -3.05 13.26
CA PRO A 174 12.83 -3.37 12.87
C PRO A 174 13.28 -4.72 13.43
N ILE A 175 14.12 -5.42 12.69
CA ILE A 175 14.72 -6.67 13.10
C ILE A 175 16.16 -6.39 13.49
N GLU A 176 16.51 -6.77 14.72
CA GLU A 176 17.88 -6.69 15.18
C GLU A 176 18.75 -7.67 14.38
N THR A 177 19.59 -7.12 13.51
CA THR A 177 20.66 -7.89 12.87
C THR A 177 21.79 -7.99 13.89
N GLY A 178 21.94 -9.16 14.51
CA GLY A 178 22.85 -9.35 15.63
C GLY A 178 24.29 -8.98 15.29
N GLY A 179 24.74 -7.76 15.64
CA GLY A 179 26.10 -7.22 15.71
C GLY A 179 27.04 -7.37 14.49
N GLY A 180 26.66 -8.15 13.48
CA GLY A 180 27.47 -8.53 12.35
C GLY A 180 27.43 -7.49 11.23
N ARG A 181 28.30 -7.68 10.25
CA ARG A 181 28.31 -6.86 9.04
C ARG A 181 26.96 -7.02 8.32
N VAL A 182 26.25 -5.91 8.21
CA VAL A 182 24.97 -5.84 7.50
C VAL A 182 25.23 -5.98 6.00
N ASP A 183 24.62 -6.98 5.35
CA ASP A 183 24.78 -7.26 3.91
C ASP A 183 23.79 -6.47 3.02
N HIS A 184 23.34 -5.31 3.51
CA HIS A 184 22.46 -4.42 2.77
C HIS A 184 22.84 -2.95 3.00
N ASP A 185 22.27 -2.08 2.18
CA ASP A 185 22.45 -0.63 2.30
C ASP A 185 21.85 -0.13 3.63
N ARG A 186 22.70 0.44 4.50
CA ARG A 186 22.32 0.92 5.85
C ARG A 186 21.29 2.06 5.85
N ARG A 187 21.00 2.65 4.68
CA ARG A 187 19.88 3.61 4.53
C ARG A 187 18.51 2.93 4.49
N PHE A 188 18.49 1.60 4.50
CA PHE A 188 17.32 0.77 4.74
C PHE A 188 17.41 0.11 6.11
N VAL A 189 16.24 -0.15 6.67
CA VAL A 189 16.06 -0.94 7.88
C VAL A 189 15.38 -2.24 7.48
N LEU A 190 15.95 -3.37 7.89
CA LEU A 190 15.29 -4.66 7.79
C LEU A 190 14.15 -4.70 8.82
N CYS A 191 12.93 -4.87 8.37
CA CYS A 191 11.73 -4.91 9.19
C CYS A 191 10.94 -6.19 8.92
N ARG A 192 10.12 -6.62 9.89
CA ARG A 192 9.04 -7.55 9.58
C ARG A 192 8.13 -6.95 8.52
N ARG A 193 7.48 -7.78 7.72
CA ARG A 193 6.54 -7.27 6.70
C ARG A 193 5.47 -6.40 7.34
N PRO A 194 5.28 -5.17 6.86
CA PRO A 194 4.37 -4.24 7.49
C PRO A 194 2.93 -4.73 7.37
N ALA A 195 2.16 -4.57 8.43
CA ALA A 195 0.74 -4.87 8.46
C ALA A 195 0.01 -3.66 9.03
N ILE A 196 -0.53 -2.83 8.14
CA ILE A 196 -1.21 -1.59 8.53
C ILE A 196 -2.70 -1.83 8.44
N ILE A 197 -3.39 -1.68 9.58
CA ILE A 197 -4.84 -1.82 9.69
C ILE A 197 -5.42 -0.43 9.91
N ALA A 198 -6.34 -0.02 9.04
CA ALA A 198 -7.04 1.26 9.13
C ALA A 198 -8.54 1.00 9.36
N GLY A 199 -9.12 1.65 10.37
CA GLY A 199 -10.53 1.52 10.74
C GLY A 199 -11.42 2.63 10.17
N GLY A 200 -12.42 3.02 10.96
CA GLY A 200 -13.40 4.06 10.60
C GLY A 200 -12.84 5.49 10.50
N GLU A 201 -11.66 5.71 11.07
CA GLU A 201 -10.89 6.95 11.06
C GLU A 201 -10.11 7.20 9.76
N LEU A 202 -10.13 6.24 8.82
CA LEU A 202 -9.47 6.39 7.53
C LEU A 202 -10.07 7.55 6.73
N THR A 203 -9.24 8.55 6.41
CA THR A 203 -9.59 9.67 5.53
C THR A 203 -8.87 9.55 4.19
N LEU A 204 -9.38 10.20 3.14
CA LEU A 204 -8.68 10.25 1.84
C LEU A 204 -7.31 10.93 1.95
N ALA A 205 -7.19 11.93 2.84
CA ALA A 205 -5.93 12.64 3.07
C ALA A 205 -4.83 11.70 3.63
N ALA A 206 -5.19 10.67 4.39
CA ALA A 206 -4.23 9.65 4.86
C ALA A 206 -3.64 8.79 3.72
N LEU A 207 -4.25 8.85 2.53
CA LEU A 207 -3.78 8.20 1.31
C LEU A 207 -2.93 9.13 0.42
N ASP A 208 -2.67 10.36 0.85
CA ASP A 208 -1.82 11.31 0.13
C ASP A 208 -0.62 11.71 0.99
N LEU A 209 0.39 12.30 0.35
CA LEU A 209 1.58 12.78 1.06
C LEU A 209 1.20 13.94 1.99
N VAL A 210 1.58 13.85 3.26
CA VAL A 210 1.35 14.92 4.24
C VAL A 210 2.60 15.78 4.31
N TYR A 211 2.51 17.03 3.86
CA TYR A 211 3.63 17.97 3.91
C TYR A 211 3.56 18.80 5.20
N ASP A 212 4.64 18.78 5.97
CA ASP A 212 4.82 19.69 7.11
C ASP A 212 5.59 20.93 6.63
N SER A 213 4.96 22.10 6.72
CA SER A 213 5.52 23.38 6.27
C SER A 213 6.62 23.93 7.18
N ILE A 214 6.67 23.50 8.44
CA ILE A 214 7.70 23.89 9.42
C ILE A 214 8.94 23.06 9.19
N SER A 215 8.80 21.73 9.21
CA SER A 215 9.94 20.83 9.04
C SER A 215 10.40 20.71 7.58
N LYS A 216 9.53 21.04 6.62
CA LYS A 216 9.73 20.93 5.16
C LYS A 216 10.07 19.50 4.75
N VAL A 217 9.35 18.57 5.35
CA VAL A 217 9.45 17.13 5.12
C VAL A 217 8.05 16.58 4.87
N TYR A 218 7.97 15.57 4.03
CA TYR A 218 6.75 14.82 3.83
C TYR A 218 6.74 13.57 4.70
N GLU A 219 5.56 13.23 5.21
CA GLU A 219 5.28 11.91 5.76
C GLU A 219 4.61 11.06 4.67
N ALA A 220 5.10 9.82 4.49
CA ALA A 220 4.56 8.86 3.54
C ALA A 220 3.12 8.45 3.92
N PRO A 221 2.22 8.24 2.93
CA PRO A 221 0.88 7.76 3.19
C PRO A 221 0.87 6.27 3.59
N LEU A 222 -0.25 5.82 4.17
CA LEU A 222 -0.38 4.47 4.74
C LEU A 222 -0.05 3.38 3.72
N GLN A 223 -0.50 3.51 2.47
CA GLN A 223 -0.24 2.52 1.43
C GLN A 223 1.25 2.47 1.04
N LEU A 224 1.99 3.58 1.15
CA LEU A 224 3.43 3.56 0.87
C LEU A 224 4.19 2.90 2.02
N LYS A 225 3.77 3.13 3.27
CA LYS A 225 4.30 2.45 4.46
C LYS A 225 4.01 0.95 4.46
N ALA A 226 2.81 0.55 4.04
CA ALA A 226 2.41 -0.86 3.93
C ALA A 226 3.03 -1.60 2.73
N ASN A 227 3.78 -0.93 1.85
CA ASN A 227 4.23 -1.51 0.59
C ASN A 227 5.05 -2.79 0.79
N GLY A 228 4.73 -3.84 0.04
CA GLY A 228 5.32 -5.17 0.17
C GLY A 228 4.79 -5.98 1.36
N GLY A 229 3.92 -5.43 2.21
CA GLY A 229 3.23 -6.14 3.27
C GLY A 229 1.73 -6.22 3.03
N MET A 230 0.95 -5.97 4.08
CA MET A 230 -0.50 -5.96 4.05
C MET A 230 -1.04 -4.58 4.44
N MET A 231 -2.09 -4.14 3.74
CA MET A 231 -2.94 -3.03 4.16
C MET A 231 -4.37 -3.54 4.32
N MET A 232 -4.90 -3.46 5.53
CA MET A 232 -6.28 -3.83 5.83
C MET A 232 -7.13 -2.57 6.05
N ILE A 233 -8.29 -2.50 5.41
CA ILE A 233 -9.35 -1.56 5.77
C ILE A 233 -10.46 -2.32 6.47
N ASP A 234 -10.59 -2.08 7.78
CA ASP A 234 -11.64 -2.69 8.59
C ASP A 234 -12.92 -1.85 8.59
N ASP A 235 -14.05 -2.49 8.89
CA ASP A 235 -15.39 -1.88 8.86
C ASP A 235 -15.69 -1.08 7.58
N PHE A 236 -15.24 -1.60 6.44
CA PHE A 236 -15.47 -1.05 5.12
C PHE A 236 -16.97 -0.82 4.86
N GLY A 237 -17.35 0.43 4.57
CA GLY A 237 -18.74 0.88 4.50
C GLY A 237 -19.22 1.69 5.70
N ARG A 238 -18.40 1.86 6.74
CA ARG A 238 -18.69 2.69 7.92
C ARG A 238 -17.65 3.80 8.15
N GLN A 239 -16.75 4.01 7.19
CA GLN A 239 -15.77 5.10 7.24
C GLN A 239 -16.44 6.47 7.05
N GLN A 240 -15.74 7.52 7.48
CA GLN A 240 -16.06 8.91 7.16
C GLN A 240 -16.05 9.18 5.64
N VAL A 241 -15.29 8.39 4.88
CA VAL A 241 -15.17 8.48 3.42
C VAL A 241 -16.13 7.51 2.75
N GLU A 242 -16.82 7.99 1.72
CA GLU A 242 -17.67 7.16 0.87
C GLU A 242 -16.86 6.00 0.25
N PRO A 243 -17.26 4.73 0.44
CA PRO A 243 -16.56 3.55 -0.08
C PRO A 243 -16.20 3.63 -1.57
N ARG A 244 -17.08 4.26 -2.37
CA ARG A 244 -16.86 4.47 -3.80
C ARG A 244 -15.65 5.35 -4.10
N GLN A 245 -15.38 6.35 -3.26
CA GLN A 245 -14.23 7.24 -3.44
C GLN A 245 -12.91 6.50 -3.19
N LEU A 246 -12.85 5.68 -2.12
CA LEU A 246 -11.68 4.83 -1.83
C LEU A 246 -11.41 3.85 -2.97
N LEU A 247 -12.45 3.15 -3.45
CA LEU A 247 -12.31 2.22 -4.57
C LEU A 247 -11.83 2.95 -5.84
N ASN A 248 -12.41 4.11 -6.17
CA ASN A 248 -12.01 4.89 -7.33
C ASN A 248 -10.55 5.34 -7.27
N ARG A 249 -10.07 5.75 -6.08
CA ARG A 249 -8.67 6.14 -5.84
C ARG A 249 -7.69 4.99 -6.07
N TRP A 250 -8.13 3.75 -5.88
CA TRP A 250 -7.30 2.55 -5.98
C TRP A 250 -7.55 1.67 -7.20
N ILE A 251 -8.43 2.06 -8.14
CA ILE A 251 -8.60 1.33 -9.41
C ILE A 251 -7.24 1.16 -10.11
N VAL A 252 -6.53 2.26 -10.31
CA VAL A 252 -5.24 2.26 -11.02
C VAL A 252 -4.13 1.59 -10.19
N PRO A 253 -3.95 1.89 -8.90
CA PRO A 253 -2.99 1.19 -8.04
C PRO A 253 -3.16 -0.34 -8.01
N LEU A 254 -4.38 -0.83 -7.87
CA LEU A 254 -4.66 -2.28 -7.83
C LEU A 254 -4.43 -2.96 -9.18
N GLU A 255 -4.67 -2.26 -10.29
CA GLU A 255 -4.49 -2.81 -11.64
C GLU A 255 -3.03 -2.77 -12.09
N LYS A 256 -2.34 -1.64 -11.88
CA LYS A 256 -1.01 -1.36 -12.43
C LYS A 256 0.12 -1.58 -11.43
N ARG A 257 -0.16 -1.84 -10.15
CA ARG A 257 0.84 -1.95 -9.07
C ARG A 257 1.69 -0.68 -8.90
N VAL A 258 1.13 0.46 -9.25
CA VAL A 258 1.77 1.77 -9.14
C VAL A 258 0.75 2.77 -8.59
N ASP A 259 1.15 3.48 -7.56
CA ASP A 259 0.40 4.60 -7.01
C ASP A 259 0.99 5.94 -7.45
N TYR A 260 0.12 6.92 -7.63
CA TYR A 260 0.49 8.27 -8.04
C TYR A 260 0.26 9.22 -6.87
N LEU A 261 1.34 9.80 -6.36
CA LEU A 261 1.31 10.77 -5.28
C LEU A 261 1.64 12.16 -5.84
N THR A 262 1.08 13.20 -5.24
CA THR A 262 1.31 14.58 -5.67
C THR A 262 2.04 15.34 -4.57
N LEU A 263 3.16 15.97 -4.93
CA LEU A 263 3.90 16.87 -4.05
C LEU A 263 3.15 18.21 -3.91
N HIS A 264 3.43 18.98 -2.86
CA HIS A 264 2.91 20.34 -2.68
C HIS A 264 3.25 21.27 -3.86
N THR A 265 4.29 20.94 -4.64
CA THR A 265 4.68 21.63 -5.87
C THR A 265 3.76 21.33 -7.06
N GLY A 266 2.81 20.40 -6.90
CA GLY A 266 1.96 19.88 -7.98
C GLY A 266 2.61 18.77 -8.82
N LYS A 267 3.89 18.47 -8.61
CA LYS A 267 4.57 17.38 -9.31
C LYS A 267 3.98 16.02 -8.89
N LYS A 268 3.64 15.20 -9.88
CA LYS A 268 3.21 13.81 -9.67
C LYS A 268 4.41 12.87 -9.69
N ILE A 269 4.46 11.99 -8.72
CA ILE A 269 5.47 10.94 -8.59
C ILE A 269 4.81 9.57 -8.64
N GLN A 270 5.54 8.57 -9.12
CA GLN A 270 5.08 7.19 -9.20
C GLN A 270 5.79 6.38 -8.13
N VAL A 271 5.02 5.73 -7.26
CA VAL A 271 5.55 4.84 -6.22
C VAL A 271 5.02 3.42 -6.42
N PRO A 272 5.79 2.38 -6.04
CA PRO A 272 5.31 1.00 -6.10
C PRO A 272 4.11 0.77 -5.17
N PHE A 273 3.14 -0.03 -5.62
CA PHE A 273 1.95 -0.43 -4.86
C PHE A 273 1.83 -1.96 -4.85
N ASN A 274 2.58 -2.62 -3.96
CA ASN A 274 2.76 -4.07 -3.95
C ASN A 274 2.29 -4.76 -2.67
N GLN A 275 1.62 -4.03 -1.78
CA GLN A 275 0.92 -4.63 -0.66
C GLN A 275 -0.25 -5.52 -1.13
N MET A 276 -0.60 -6.47 -0.27
CA MET A 276 -1.90 -7.10 -0.31
C MET A 276 -2.93 -6.19 0.36
N VAL A 277 -3.98 -5.81 -0.38
CA VAL A 277 -5.09 -5.01 0.18
C VAL A 277 -6.19 -5.95 0.66
N VAL A 278 -6.55 -5.85 1.93
CA VAL A 278 -7.65 -6.60 2.54
C VAL A 278 -8.74 -5.62 2.92
N PHE A 279 -9.96 -5.87 2.49
CA PHE A 279 -11.12 -5.12 2.94
C PHE A 279 -11.96 -6.03 3.84
N SER A 280 -12.34 -5.55 5.01
CA SER A 280 -13.24 -6.25 5.93
C SER A 280 -14.52 -5.44 6.09
N THR A 281 -15.67 -6.10 6.04
CA THR A 281 -16.96 -5.46 6.35
C THR A 281 -17.89 -6.37 7.13
N ASN A 282 -18.71 -5.75 7.95
CA ASN A 282 -19.83 -6.38 8.63
C ASN A 282 -21.15 -6.26 7.85
N LEU A 283 -21.14 -5.56 6.71
CA LEU A 283 -22.32 -5.35 5.86
C LEU A 283 -22.32 -6.34 4.70
N ALA A 284 -23.51 -6.81 4.31
CA ALA A 284 -23.62 -7.56 3.05
C ALA A 284 -23.24 -6.61 1.90
N PRO A 285 -22.35 -7.02 0.98
CA PRO A 285 -21.96 -6.17 -0.13
C PRO A 285 -23.20 -5.83 -0.98
N PRO A 286 -23.43 -4.54 -1.33
CA PRO A 286 -24.60 -4.16 -2.13
C PRO A 286 -24.54 -4.77 -3.53
N ILE A 287 -25.69 -5.07 -4.15
CA ILE A 287 -25.81 -5.79 -5.44
C ILE A 287 -24.92 -5.24 -6.57
N TRP A 288 -24.63 -3.93 -6.60
CA TRP A 288 -23.76 -3.32 -7.61
C TRP A 288 -22.28 -3.71 -7.48
N TRP A 289 -21.85 -4.22 -6.32
CA TRP A 289 -20.52 -4.82 -6.14
C TRP A 289 -20.35 -6.10 -6.94
N THR A 290 -21.38 -6.94 -6.94
CA THR A 290 -21.41 -8.20 -7.70
C THR A 290 -21.52 -7.95 -9.22
N MET A 291 -21.99 -6.79 -9.66
CA MET A 291 -22.15 -6.46 -11.08
C MET A 291 -20.89 -5.91 -11.75
N ARG A 292 -19.89 -5.40 -11.00
CA ARG A 292 -18.64 -4.91 -11.59
C ARG A 292 -17.57 -6.00 -11.78
N SER A 293 -17.75 -7.18 -11.17
CA SER A 293 -16.89 -8.35 -11.38
C SER A 293 -17.08 -9.03 -12.75
N SER A 294 -18.19 -8.75 -13.46
CA SER A 294 -18.42 -9.20 -14.83
C SER A 294 -17.91 -8.22 -15.90
N ALA A 295 -17.65 -6.97 -15.53
CA ALA A 295 -17.10 -5.92 -16.39
C ALA A 295 -15.61 -5.68 -16.11
N GLY A 296 -14.80 -6.73 -16.24
CA GLY A 296 -13.33 -6.61 -16.40
C GLY A 296 -12.49 -6.24 -15.16
N SER A 297 -13.07 -5.92 -14.00
CA SER A 297 -12.26 -5.72 -12.78
C SER A 297 -11.98 -7.06 -12.08
N ARG A 298 -10.69 -7.34 -11.84
CA ARG A 298 -10.17 -8.62 -11.31
C ARG A 298 -10.35 -8.78 -9.78
N THR A 299 -11.45 -8.29 -9.20
CA THR A 299 -11.74 -8.43 -7.76
C THR A 299 -12.71 -9.59 -7.54
N ARG A 300 -12.33 -10.59 -6.73
CA ARG A 300 -13.22 -11.70 -6.33
C ARG A 300 -13.72 -11.50 -4.91
N PHE A 301 -15.03 -11.69 -4.72
CA PHE A 301 -15.72 -11.59 -3.42
C PHE A 301 -15.85 -12.98 -2.78
N TRP A 302 -15.62 -13.07 -1.46
CA TRP A 302 -15.72 -14.33 -0.72
C TRP A 302 -16.39 -14.16 0.65
N SER A 303 -17.41 -14.98 0.94
CA SER A 303 -17.97 -15.15 2.30
C SER A 303 -17.07 -16.08 3.08
N THR A 304 -16.67 -15.69 4.28
CA THR A 304 -16.17 -16.64 5.26
C THR A 304 -16.77 -16.35 6.61
N THR A 305 -17.26 -17.40 7.27
CA THR A 305 -17.69 -17.34 8.67
C THR A 305 -16.76 -18.26 9.46
N PRO A 306 -15.67 -17.77 10.07
CA PRO A 306 -14.88 -18.57 11.00
C PRO A 306 -15.67 -18.83 12.29
N ARG A 307 -15.74 -20.08 12.75
CA ARG A 307 -16.23 -20.41 14.11
C ARG A 307 -15.03 -20.72 15.01
N SER A 308 -14.99 -20.15 16.21
CA SER A 308 -13.93 -20.47 17.19
C SER A 308 -14.17 -21.86 17.81
N ARG A 309 -13.10 -22.65 18.02
CA ARG A 309 -13.18 -23.97 18.67
C ARG A 309 -13.79 -23.95 20.08
N SER A 310 -13.70 -22.82 20.79
CA SER A 310 -14.29 -22.66 22.12
C SER A 310 -15.83 -22.63 22.12
N SER A 311 -16.45 -22.28 20.98
CA SER A 311 -17.92 -22.22 20.84
C SER A 311 -18.56 -23.52 20.37
N ALA A 312 -17.77 -24.54 19.99
CA ALA A 312 -18.27 -25.77 19.39
C ALA A 312 -18.76 -26.83 20.40
N ARG A 313 -18.66 -26.58 21.72
CA ARG A 313 -19.04 -27.54 22.77
C ARG A 313 -20.44 -27.34 23.37
N SER A 314 -21.23 -26.38 22.92
CA SER A 314 -22.48 -25.98 23.60
C SER A 314 -23.74 -25.93 22.74
N PHE A 315 -23.79 -26.62 21.60
CA PHE A 315 -25.05 -26.84 20.86
C PHE A 315 -25.13 -28.25 20.29
N GLY A 316 -25.43 -29.21 21.17
CA GLY A 316 -26.08 -30.47 20.79
C GLY A 316 -27.60 -30.29 20.85
N ASP A 317 -28.28 -30.86 19.86
CA ASP A 317 -29.73 -31.12 19.82
C ASP A 317 -30.70 -29.92 19.89
N SER A 318 -31.07 -29.38 18.73
CA SER A 318 -32.48 -29.21 18.33
C SER A 318 -32.63 -28.53 16.96
N ALA A 319 -33.63 -28.99 16.20
CA ALA A 319 -34.23 -28.38 15.00
C ALA A 319 -33.58 -28.61 13.62
N THR A 320 -33.57 -29.88 13.20
CA THR A 320 -34.04 -30.23 11.85
C THR A 320 -35.53 -29.91 11.70
N ARG A 321 -35.92 -29.34 10.55
CA ARG A 321 -37.28 -29.05 10.02
C ARG A 321 -37.74 -27.59 10.15
N SER A 322 -37.52 -26.82 9.07
CA SER A 322 -38.47 -25.87 8.46
C SER A 322 -37.71 -24.76 7.71
N ALA A 323 -37.52 -24.92 6.39
CA ALA A 323 -37.33 -23.81 5.43
C ALA A 323 -37.14 -24.36 4.00
N SER A 324 -38.14 -25.09 3.52
CA SER A 324 -38.23 -25.49 2.11
C SER A 324 -39.66 -25.24 1.65
N HIS A 325 -40.09 -23.97 1.58
CA HIS A 325 -41.35 -23.52 0.96
C HIS A 325 -41.43 -21.97 0.91
N SER A 326 -40.63 -21.30 0.06
CA SER A 326 -40.87 -19.87 -0.32
C SER A 326 -39.99 -19.32 -1.45
N ILE A 327 -39.51 -20.15 -2.39
CA ILE A 327 -38.91 -19.68 -3.67
C ILE A 327 -39.53 -20.48 -4.83
N ARG A 328 -40.85 -20.40 -4.98
CA ARG A 328 -41.61 -20.76 -6.19
C ARG A 328 -42.90 -19.93 -6.23
N ARG A 329 -42.78 -18.62 -6.44
CA ARG A 329 -43.88 -17.70 -6.81
C ARG A 329 -43.30 -16.32 -7.15
N ALA A 330 -42.56 -16.23 -8.25
CA ALA A 330 -42.25 -14.97 -8.96
C ALA A 330 -41.51 -15.29 -10.28
N CYS A 331 -42.07 -16.18 -11.10
CA CYS A 331 -41.59 -16.38 -12.47
C CYS A 331 -42.75 -16.96 -13.30
N SER A 332 -43.81 -16.17 -13.45
CA SER A 332 -44.95 -16.47 -14.31
C SER A 332 -45.71 -15.18 -14.65
N THR A 333 -45.04 -14.23 -15.29
CA THR A 333 -45.73 -13.15 -16.02
C THR A 333 -44.80 -12.58 -17.09
N CYS A 334 -45.30 -12.59 -18.33
CA CYS A 334 -44.74 -11.99 -19.54
C CYS A 334 -43.60 -12.75 -20.27
N CYS A 335 -43.96 -13.91 -20.83
CA CYS A 335 -43.60 -14.21 -22.22
C CYS A 335 -44.81 -13.83 -23.08
N GLY A 336 -44.64 -12.92 -24.05
CA GLY A 336 -45.68 -12.49 -24.98
C GLY A 336 -45.04 -11.92 -26.24
N SER A 337 -45.11 -12.71 -27.30
CA SER A 337 -44.53 -12.60 -28.63
C SER A 337 -45.15 -11.52 -29.54
N ILE A 338 -44.39 -11.13 -30.60
CA ILE A 338 -44.76 -10.77 -32.01
C ILE A 338 -44.03 -9.49 -32.47
N THR A 339 -43.01 -9.58 -33.34
CA THR A 339 -42.98 -9.55 -34.84
C THR A 339 -42.97 -8.14 -35.47
N SER A 340 -41.86 -7.83 -36.16
CA SER A 340 -41.61 -6.84 -37.23
C SER A 340 -42.79 -6.01 -37.80
N ILE A 341 -42.59 -4.69 -38.03
CA ILE A 341 -42.88 -3.94 -39.29
C ILE A 341 -42.27 -2.50 -39.26
N ARG A 342 -42.08 -1.95 -40.46
CA ARG A 342 -41.28 -0.82 -40.98
C ARG A 342 -41.71 0.63 -40.60
N SER A 343 -40.71 1.52 -40.73
CA SER A 343 -40.67 2.99 -40.99
C SER A 343 -41.96 3.80 -41.22
N VAL A 344 -42.04 5.04 -40.69
CA VAL A 344 -42.44 6.32 -41.37
C VAL A 344 -41.97 7.56 -40.53
N HIS A 345 -41.69 8.65 -41.23
CA HIS A 345 -41.18 9.99 -40.88
C HIS A 345 -42.12 10.94 -40.09
N CYS A 346 -41.48 11.89 -39.37
CA CYS A 346 -41.74 13.33 -39.12
C CYS A 346 -43.16 13.85 -38.78
N ASP A 347 -43.34 14.56 -37.65
CA ASP A 347 -43.51 16.04 -37.66
C ASP A 347 -43.36 16.71 -36.27
N ARG A 348 -43.03 18.01 -36.28
CA ARG A 348 -42.75 18.89 -35.11
C ARG A 348 -44.01 19.39 -34.39
N SER A 349 -43.93 19.60 -33.07
CA SER A 349 -44.49 20.79 -32.38
C SER A 349 -44.05 20.90 -30.91
N ASN A 350 -43.97 22.15 -30.44
CA ASN A 350 -43.41 22.67 -29.18
C ASN A 350 -44.12 22.21 -27.90
N HIS A 351 -43.37 22.00 -26.80
CA HIS A 351 -43.28 22.91 -25.63
C HIS A 351 -42.64 22.18 -24.41
N GLU A 352 -41.58 22.81 -23.89
CA GLU A 352 -41.24 22.97 -22.46
C GLU A 352 -41.06 21.80 -21.47
N THR A 353 -39.90 21.91 -20.79
CA THR A 353 -39.54 21.52 -19.41
C THR A 353 -38.90 20.16 -19.13
N SER A 354 -37.80 20.26 -18.36
CA SER A 354 -37.27 19.31 -17.38
C SER A 354 -36.24 18.26 -17.83
N SER A 355 -34.98 18.58 -17.51
CA SER A 355 -33.93 17.73 -16.93
C SER A 355 -33.70 16.32 -17.52
N ALA A 356 -32.68 16.22 -18.39
CA ALA A 356 -32.03 14.95 -18.74
C ALA A 356 -30.53 15.02 -18.35
N PRO A 357 -29.99 14.01 -17.64
CA PRO A 357 -28.55 13.89 -17.44
C PRO A 357 -27.87 13.42 -18.74
N TRP A 358 -26.68 13.97 -18.97
CA TRP A 358 -25.87 13.79 -20.16
C TRP A 358 -25.49 12.32 -20.34
N SER A 359 -25.95 11.71 -21.44
CA SER A 359 -25.45 10.44 -21.94
C SER A 359 -24.12 10.66 -22.67
N VAL A 360 -23.02 10.20 -22.08
CA VAL A 360 -21.77 10.01 -22.83
C VAL A 360 -21.87 8.68 -23.55
N SER A 361 -22.21 8.74 -24.84
CA SER A 361 -22.12 7.62 -25.77
C SER A 361 -20.64 7.25 -25.98
N LEU A 362 -20.19 6.11 -25.46
CA LEU A 362 -18.95 5.48 -25.94
C LEU A 362 -19.30 4.61 -27.15
N ALA A 363 -18.94 5.08 -28.33
CA ALA A 363 -18.93 4.29 -29.56
C ALA A 363 -17.88 3.19 -29.42
N ILE A 364 -18.30 1.92 -29.50
CA ILE A 364 -17.40 0.79 -29.70
C ILE A 364 -17.35 0.52 -31.20
N GLU A 365 -16.33 1.06 -31.85
CA GLU A 365 -16.00 0.73 -33.23
C GLU A 365 -15.31 -0.64 -33.24
N ALA A 366 -16.04 -1.66 -33.71
CA ALA A 366 -15.55 -3.02 -33.81
C ALA A 366 -14.56 -3.13 -34.98
N SER A 367 -13.26 -3.01 -34.71
CA SER A 367 -12.22 -3.40 -35.66
C SER A 367 -12.16 -4.92 -35.78
N ARG A 368 -12.64 -5.45 -36.91
CA ARG A 368 -12.43 -6.84 -37.33
C ARG A 368 -10.95 -7.03 -37.64
N ARG A 369 -10.27 -7.91 -36.91
CA ARG A 369 -8.99 -8.49 -37.37
C ARG A 369 -9.29 -9.57 -38.43
N PRO A 370 -8.57 -9.61 -39.56
CA PRO A 370 -8.68 -10.71 -40.51
C PRO A 370 -7.97 -11.96 -39.96
N SER A 371 -8.58 -13.12 -40.19
CA SER A 371 -7.99 -14.44 -40.01
C SER A 371 -6.94 -14.75 -41.09
N PRO A 372 -5.98 -15.65 -40.83
CA PRO A 372 -4.82 -15.89 -41.70
C PRO A 372 -5.13 -16.94 -42.77
N GLN A 373 -4.69 -16.72 -44.02
CA GLN A 373 -4.46 -17.78 -44.99
C GLN A 373 -3.28 -17.42 -45.93
N SER A 374 -2.39 -18.42 -46.07
CA SER A 374 -1.35 -18.69 -47.08
C SER A 374 -0.50 -17.55 -47.64
#